data_AF-A0A9W8FB83-F1
#
_entry.id   AF-A0A9W8FB83-F1
#
_cell.length_a   1.000
_cell.length_b   1.000
_cell.length_c   1.000
_cell.angle_alpha   90.00
_cell.angle_beta   90.00
_cell.angle_gamma   90.00
#
_symmetry.space_group_name_H-M   'P 1'
#
loop_
_entity.id
_entity.type
_entity.pdbx_description
1 polymer ?
#
loop_
_entity_poly.entity_id
_entity_poly.type
_entity_poly.pdbx_seq_one_letter_code
_entity_poly.pdbx_strand_id
1 'polypeptide(L)'
;MAPSVKTQTRAKREPEVVVFDGGAVARNPTDNKFAYKSFMSSKVSKINAKPPAPKSLKEQKEDEESRCHDRQLADLLEGKTMIEKLHESQLTGKERHKNNTKKLIGLGMKIKRKEKMPTDMFFNSEKARASRASKAIQDVRDRGLLSAQVKRDIELLHMGKTTEKKRERRPADRGLMANTGRLKDGMLHISKKHIDRVNGTAANGSSRVSKPKGKGKNKGKSKGKSKGRR
;
A
#
# COMPACT_ATOMS: atom_id res chain seq x y z
N MET A 1 65.36 -97.06 46.52
CA MET A 1 64.28 -96.45 45.72
C MET A 1 64.07 -95.04 46.23
N ALA A 2 64.38 -94.02 45.43
CA ALA A 2 64.21 -92.61 45.76
C ALA A 2 63.37 -91.94 44.64
N PRO A 3 62.43 -91.03 44.97
CA PRO A 3 61.42 -90.55 44.02
C PRO A 3 61.91 -89.43 43.09
N SER A 4 61.41 -89.49 41.86
CA SER A 4 61.57 -88.51 40.77
C SER A 4 60.85 -87.19 41.10
N VAL A 5 61.59 -86.08 41.05
CA VAL A 5 61.05 -84.72 41.13
C VAL A 5 60.62 -84.28 39.72
N LYS A 6 59.31 -84.03 39.54
CA LYS A 6 58.74 -83.47 38.31
C LYS A 6 58.94 -81.95 38.29
N THR A 7 59.66 -81.43 37.30
CA THR A 7 59.74 -79.99 37.03
C THR A 7 58.56 -79.55 36.15
N GLN A 8 57.73 -78.65 36.67
CA GLN A 8 56.64 -78.01 35.94
C GLN A 8 57.19 -76.91 35.04
N THR A 9 56.94 -76.98 33.73
CA THR A 9 57.22 -75.90 32.79
C THR A 9 56.12 -74.84 32.90
N ARG A 10 56.49 -73.61 33.30
CA ARG A 10 55.57 -72.45 33.28
C ARG A 10 55.36 -71.99 31.84
N ALA A 11 54.12 -72.04 31.36
CA ALA A 11 53.74 -71.44 30.08
C ALA A 11 53.90 -69.92 30.16
N LYS A 12 54.63 -69.34 29.20
CA LYS A 12 54.82 -67.89 29.07
C LYS A 12 53.50 -67.27 28.58
N ARG A 13 53.02 -66.20 29.23
CA ARG A 13 51.86 -65.42 28.78
C ARG A 13 52.32 -64.44 27.70
N GLU A 14 51.69 -64.49 26.54
CA GLU A 14 51.93 -63.54 25.45
C GLU A 14 51.18 -62.22 25.70
N PRO A 15 51.71 -61.07 25.24
CA PRO A 15 51.06 -59.77 25.43
C PRO A 15 49.85 -59.60 24.49
N GLU A 16 48.76 -59.10 25.04
CA GLU A 16 47.57 -58.69 24.29
C GLU A 16 47.82 -57.35 23.61
N VAL A 17 47.93 -57.35 22.28
CA VAL A 17 48.10 -56.14 21.47
C VAL A 17 46.75 -55.72 20.93
N VAL A 18 46.16 -54.69 21.54
CA VAL A 18 44.96 -54.03 21.01
C VAL A 18 45.39 -53.08 19.88
N VAL A 19 45.20 -53.51 18.64
CA VAL A 19 45.39 -52.66 17.45
C VAL A 19 44.08 -51.93 17.19
N PHE A 20 44.08 -50.61 17.36
CA PHE A 20 42.96 -49.79 16.94
C PHE A 20 43.01 -49.59 15.43
N ASP A 21 42.12 -50.24 14.69
CA ASP A 21 41.93 -49.98 13.27
C ASP A 21 41.39 -48.55 13.09
N GLY A 22 42.29 -47.61 12.81
CA GLY A 22 42.00 -46.18 12.63
C GLY A 22 41.03 -45.84 11.49
N GLY A 23 40.52 -46.85 10.76
CA GLY A 23 39.56 -46.69 9.68
C GLY A 23 38.13 -46.35 10.14
N ALA A 24 37.82 -46.51 11.43
CA ALA A 24 36.50 -46.25 11.99
C ALA A 24 36.49 -45.14 13.06
N VAL A 25 37.39 -44.16 12.98
CA VAL A 25 37.13 -42.88 13.66
C VAL A 25 35.96 -42.24 12.91
N ALA A 26 34.76 -42.43 13.44
CA ALA A 26 33.53 -41.87 12.89
C ALA A 26 33.77 -40.40 12.52
N ARG A 27 33.50 -40.03 11.26
CA ARG A 27 33.58 -38.63 10.81
C ARG A 27 32.88 -37.76 11.87
N ASN A 28 33.63 -36.83 12.45
CA ASN A 28 33.10 -35.94 13.48
C ASN A 28 31.79 -35.32 12.97
N PRO A 29 30.76 -35.14 13.82
CA PRO A 29 29.44 -34.65 13.44
C PRO A 29 29.41 -33.19 12.93
N THR A 30 30.57 -32.60 12.64
CA THR A 30 30.77 -31.22 12.19
C THR A 30 30.39 -30.98 10.73
N ASP A 31 30.10 -32.02 9.94
CA ASP A 31 29.64 -31.86 8.55
C ASP A 31 28.24 -31.22 8.44
N ASN A 32 27.48 -31.20 9.54
CA ASN A 32 26.17 -30.55 9.56
C ASN A 32 26.30 -29.07 9.96
N LYS A 33 25.95 -28.15 9.05
CA LYS A 33 26.01 -26.68 9.28
C LYS A 33 25.26 -26.24 10.54
N PHE A 34 24.23 -26.98 10.94
CA PHE A 34 23.52 -26.76 12.21
C PHE A 34 24.39 -27.14 13.42
N ALA A 35 25.01 -28.32 13.41
CA ALA A 35 25.89 -28.78 14.48
C ALA A 35 27.09 -27.84 14.67
N TYR A 36 27.69 -27.38 13.57
CA TYR A 36 28.76 -26.39 13.60
C TYR A 36 28.30 -25.06 14.23
N LYS A 37 27.14 -24.53 13.84
CA LYS A 37 26.59 -23.27 14.40
C LYS A 37 26.16 -23.39 15.86
N SER A 38 25.66 -24.56 16.26
CA SER A 38 25.28 -24.85 17.64
C SER A 38 26.51 -24.97 18.54
N PHE A 39 27.57 -25.60 18.05
CA PHE A 39 28.85 -25.74 18.75
C PHE A 39 29.63 -24.42 18.85
N MET A 40 29.67 -23.63 17.78
CA MET A 40 30.31 -22.30 17.76
C MET A 40 29.51 -21.21 18.50
N SER A 41 28.32 -21.53 18.98
CA SER A 41 27.49 -20.59 19.72
C SER A 41 27.93 -20.53 21.18
N SER A 42 28.04 -19.32 21.73
CA SER A 42 28.34 -19.09 23.17
C SER A 42 27.25 -19.59 24.13
N LYS A 43 26.09 -20.05 23.64
CA LYS A 43 24.99 -20.55 24.46
C LYS A 43 25.03 -22.08 24.51
N VAL A 44 25.41 -22.62 25.67
CA VAL A 44 25.50 -24.07 25.94
C VAL A 44 24.17 -24.80 25.70
N SER A 45 23.03 -24.12 25.90
CA SER A 45 21.70 -24.65 25.62
C SER A 45 21.43 -25.01 24.16
N LYS A 46 22.27 -24.56 23.22
CA LYS A 46 22.14 -24.86 21.79
C LYS A 46 22.89 -26.12 21.36
N ILE A 47 23.80 -26.65 22.18
CA ILE A 47 24.60 -27.84 21.86
C ILE A 47 23.70 -29.08 21.74
N ASN A 48 22.66 -29.17 22.57
CA ASN A 48 21.67 -30.26 22.55
C ASN A 48 20.33 -29.87 21.90
N ALA A 49 20.27 -28.72 21.21
CA ALA A 49 19.04 -28.27 20.56
C ALA A 49 18.74 -29.15 19.34
N LYS A 50 17.51 -29.64 19.24
CA LYS A 50 17.05 -30.40 18.06
C LYS A 50 17.13 -29.50 16.82
N PRO A 51 17.64 -29.99 15.67
CA PRO A 51 17.66 -29.20 14.44
C PRO A 51 16.24 -28.71 14.10
N PRO A 52 16.11 -27.50 13.53
CA PRO A 52 14.82 -27.03 13.05
C PRO A 52 14.26 -28.05 12.06
N ALA A 53 12.96 -28.33 12.16
CA ALA A 53 12.30 -29.23 11.22
C ALA A 53 12.54 -28.71 9.79
N PRO A 54 12.79 -29.60 8.81
CA PRO A 54 12.86 -29.19 7.42
C PRO A 54 11.56 -28.46 7.06
N LYS A 55 11.67 -27.39 6.28
CA LYS A 55 10.52 -26.62 5.80
C LYS A 55 9.46 -27.58 5.26
N SER A 56 8.21 -27.39 5.66
CA SER A 56 7.14 -28.29 5.22
C SER A 56 7.03 -28.25 3.70
N LEU A 57 6.57 -29.35 3.08
CA LEU A 57 6.34 -29.40 1.62
C LEU A 57 5.42 -28.27 1.12
N LYS A 58 4.57 -27.73 1.99
CA LYS A 58 3.73 -26.56 1.70
C LYS A 58 4.54 -25.27 1.66
N GLU A 59 5.38 -25.02 2.67
CA GLU A 59 6.28 -23.85 2.70
C GLU A 59 7.27 -23.83 1.54
N GLN A 60 7.76 -25.00 1.10
CA GLN A 60 8.63 -25.10 -0.06
C GLN A 60 7.92 -24.72 -1.36
N LYS A 61 6.66 -25.16 -1.53
CA LYS A 61 5.82 -24.78 -2.67
C LYS A 61 5.48 -23.30 -2.67
N GLU A 62 5.13 -22.73 -1.52
CA GLU A 62 4.86 -21.29 -1.37
C GLU A 62 6.09 -20.43 -1.67
N ASP A 63 7.28 -20.86 -1.25
CA ASP A 63 8.55 -20.20 -1.57
C ASP A 63 8.85 -20.25 -3.09
N GLU A 64 8.53 -21.36 -3.75
CA GLU A 64 8.70 -21.53 -5.20
C GLU A 64 7.69 -20.69 -6.01
N GLU A 65 6.43 -20.65 -5.57
CA GLU A 65 5.38 -19.80 -6.15
C GLU A 65 5.74 -18.32 -5.99
N SER A 66 6.22 -17.91 -4.82
CA SER A 66 6.70 -16.54 -4.57
C SER A 66 7.85 -16.16 -5.51
N ARG A 67 8.81 -17.07 -5.72
CA ARG A 67 9.89 -16.86 -6.70
C ARG A 67 9.38 -16.79 -8.13
N CYS A 68 8.37 -17.58 -8.47
CA CYS A 68 7.73 -17.53 -9.78
C CYS A 68 7.04 -16.17 -10.00
N HIS A 69 6.29 -15.69 -9.01
CA HIS A 69 5.64 -14.39 -9.05
C HIS A 69 6.65 -13.24 -9.14
N ASP A 70 7.76 -13.31 -8.40
CA ASP A 70 8.83 -12.31 -8.47
C ASP A 70 9.49 -12.29 -9.86
N ARG A 71 9.69 -13.46 -10.49
CA ARG A 71 10.18 -13.55 -11.88
C ARG A 71 9.20 -12.93 -12.87
N GLN A 72 7.92 -13.30 -12.79
CA GLN A 72 6.87 -12.73 -13.64
C GLN A 72 6.77 -11.21 -13.49
N LEU A 73 6.92 -10.71 -12.26
CA LEU A 73 6.94 -9.28 -11.98
C LEU A 73 8.18 -8.61 -12.59
N ALA A 74 9.36 -9.23 -12.49
CA ALA A 74 10.58 -8.72 -13.10
C ALA A 74 10.45 -8.62 -14.63
N ASP A 75 9.94 -9.67 -15.28
CA ASP A 75 9.71 -9.70 -16.73
C ASP A 75 8.73 -8.59 -17.16
N LEU A 76 7.66 -8.38 -16.39
CA LEU A 76 6.67 -7.34 -16.66
C LEU A 76 7.27 -5.93 -16.50
N LEU A 77 8.10 -5.72 -15.48
CA LEU A 77 8.79 -4.45 -15.26
C LEU A 77 9.80 -4.18 -16.38
N GLU A 78 10.58 -5.19 -16.78
CA GLU A 78 11.51 -5.09 -17.90
C GLU A 78 10.77 -4.74 -19.20
N GLY A 79 9.71 -5.48 -19.54
CA GLY A 79 8.87 -5.23 -20.71
C GLY A 79 8.28 -3.82 -20.72
N LYS A 80 7.78 -3.34 -19.58
CA LYS A 80 7.32 -1.95 -19.43
C LYS A 80 8.44 -0.95 -19.72
N THR A 81 9.65 -1.16 -19.17
CA THR A 81 10.77 -0.24 -19.44
C THR A 81 11.19 -0.26 -20.91
N MET A 82 11.13 -1.42 -21.57
CA MET A 82 11.46 -1.55 -22.99
C MET A 82 10.46 -0.82 -23.88
N ILE A 83 9.15 -1.00 -23.62
CA ILE A 83 8.08 -0.27 -24.31
C ILE A 83 8.23 1.23 -24.08
N GLU A 84 8.52 1.65 -22.85
CA GLU A 84 8.72 3.07 -22.54
C GLU A 84 9.93 3.66 -23.27
N LYS A 85 11.06 2.96 -23.31
CA LYS A 85 12.27 3.38 -24.05
C LYS A 85 12.02 3.47 -25.55
N LEU A 86 11.30 2.51 -26.13
CA LEU A 86 10.95 2.51 -27.55
C LEU A 86 9.99 3.67 -27.88
N HIS A 87 9.01 3.91 -27.03
CA HIS A 87 8.12 5.06 -27.18
C HIS A 87 8.88 6.39 -27.03
N GLU A 88 9.82 6.48 -26.08
CA GLU A 88 10.67 7.67 -25.90
C GLU A 88 11.62 7.92 -27.06
N SER A 89 12.16 6.87 -27.69
CA SER A 89 13.05 7.00 -28.85
C SER A 89 12.29 7.53 -30.07
N GLN A 90 11.04 7.10 -30.26
CA GLN A 90 10.15 7.60 -31.33
C GLN A 90 9.69 9.04 -31.09
N LEU A 91 9.48 9.45 -29.84
CA LEU A 91 9.07 10.81 -29.52
C LEU A 91 10.22 11.80 -29.67
N THR A 92 10.00 12.88 -30.42
CA THR A 92 11.00 13.96 -30.61
C THR A 92 10.51 15.32 -30.10
N GLY A 93 11.47 16.19 -29.76
CA GLY A 93 11.25 17.60 -29.41
C GLY A 93 10.12 17.89 -28.42
N LYS A 94 9.07 18.58 -28.90
CA LYS A 94 7.93 19.03 -28.08
C LYS A 94 7.09 17.87 -27.53
N GLU A 95 7.00 16.77 -28.26
CA GLU A 95 6.18 15.62 -27.85
C GLU A 95 6.87 14.84 -26.73
N ARG A 96 8.19 14.67 -26.81
CA ARG A 96 9.02 14.11 -25.72
C ARG A 96 8.86 14.93 -24.44
N HIS A 97 8.91 16.26 -24.54
CA HIS A 97 8.69 17.13 -23.38
C HIS A 97 7.28 16.99 -22.79
N LYS A 98 6.24 16.91 -23.63
CA LYS A 98 4.86 16.65 -23.16
C LYS A 98 4.73 15.29 -22.48
N ASN A 99 5.37 14.25 -23.01
CA ASN A 99 5.34 12.93 -22.39
C ASN A 99 6.05 12.92 -21.04
N ASN A 100 7.26 13.49 -20.97
CA ASN A 100 8.03 13.56 -19.72
C ASN A 100 7.30 14.39 -18.66
N THR A 101 6.68 15.51 -19.04
CA THR A 101 5.85 16.29 -18.10
C THR A 101 4.63 15.52 -17.62
N LYS A 102 3.96 14.74 -18.47
CA LYS A 102 2.88 13.82 -18.04
C LYS A 102 3.38 12.76 -17.05
N LYS A 103 4.53 12.13 -17.32
CA LYS A 103 5.17 11.16 -16.40
C LYS A 103 5.45 11.81 -15.04
N LEU A 104 6.06 12.99 -15.03
CA LEU A 104 6.35 13.74 -13.82
C LEU A 104 5.07 14.11 -13.05
N ILE A 105 3.99 14.51 -13.73
CA ILE A 105 2.69 14.76 -13.09
C ILE A 105 2.15 13.47 -12.44
N GLY A 106 2.26 12.32 -13.12
CA GLY A 106 1.89 11.01 -12.57
C GLY A 106 2.70 10.62 -11.33
N LEU A 107 3.98 10.99 -11.28
CA LEU A 107 4.86 10.81 -10.11
C LEU A 107 4.61 11.83 -8.98
N GLY A 108 3.64 12.73 -9.13
CA GLY A 108 3.23 13.68 -8.09
C GLY A 108 3.75 15.11 -8.27
N MET A 109 4.35 15.45 -9.41
CA MET A 109 4.68 16.84 -9.73
C MET A 109 3.40 17.68 -9.83
N LYS A 110 3.35 18.79 -9.10
CA LYS A 110 2.21 19.71 -9.17
C LYS A 110 2.15 20.34 -10.55
N ILE A 111 0.99 20.24 -11.19
CA ILE A 111 0.73 20.84 -12.50
C ILE A 111 0.96 22.36 -12.39
N LYS A 112 1.88 22.89 -13.20
CA LYS A 112 2.12 24.34 -13.27
C LYS A 112 0.79 25.03 -13.59
N ARG A 113 0.48 26.11 -12.87
CA ARG A 113 -0.71 26.92 -13.15
C ARG A 113 -0.59 27.45 -14.58
N LYS A 114 -1.70 27.42 -15.32
CA LYS A 114 -1.76 28.03 -16.65
C LYS A 114 -1.34 29.49 -16.52
N GLU A 115 -0.64 30.00 -17.53
CA GLU A 115 -0.26 31.40 -17.61
C GLU A 115 -1.52 32.28 -17.47
N LYS A 116 -1.36 33.44 -16.81
CA LYS A 116 -2.45 34.38 -16.66
C LYS A 116 -2.77 34.94 -18.04
N MET A 117 -4.01 34.71 -18.49
CA MET A 117 -4.52 35.20 -19.77
C MET A 117 -5.59 36.26 -19.49
N PRO A 118 -5.70 37.32 -20.32
CA PRO A 118 -6.80 38.27 -20.22
C PRO A 118 -8.17 37.58 -20.27
N THR A 119 -9.15 38.16 -19.57
CA THR A 119 -10.48 37.59 -19.40
C THR A 119 -11.18 37.32 -20.74
N ASP A 120 -11.10 38.26 -21.68
CA ASP A 120 -11.76 38.14 -22.99
C ASP A 120 -11.15 37.02 -23.83
N MET A 121 -9.81 36.96 -23.86
CA MET A 121 -9.08 35.87 -24.52
C MET A 121 -9.40 34.52 -23.88
N PHE A 122 -9.55 34.48 -22.55
CA PHE A 122 -9.95 33.27 -21.84
C PHE A 122 -11.30 32.76 -22.30
N PHE A 123 -12.34 33.60 -22.28
CA PHE A 123 -13.68 33.20 -22.70
C PHE A 123 -13.74 32.84 -24.18
N ASN A 124 -13.04 33.58 -25.04
CA ASN A 124 -12.97 33.26 -26.47
C ASN A 124 -12.28 31.91 -26.71
N SER A 125 -11.18 31.63 -26.00
CA SER A 125 -10.50 30.34 -26.07
C SER A 125 -11.38 29.17 -25.56
N GLU A 126 -12.19 29.42 -24.54
CA GLU A 126 -13.10 28.43 -23.97
C GLU A 126 -14.27 28.14 -24.91
N LYS A 127 -14.90 29.18 -25.47
CA LYS A 127 -15.93 29.07 -26.51
C LYS A 127 -15.41 28.30 -27.73
N ALA A 128 -14.20 28.61 -28.20
CA ALA A 128 -13.58 27.92 -29.33
C ALA A 128 -13.26 26.43 -29.02
N ARG A 129 -12.95 26.09 -27.75
CA ARG A 129 -12.81 24.68 -27.33
C ARG A 129 -14.15 23.97 -27.29
N ALA A 130 -15.17 24.61 -26.73
CA ALA A 130 -16.52 24.06 -26.65
C ALA A 130 -17.11 23.81 -28.05
N SER A 131 -16.95 24.77 -28.97
CA SER A 131 -17.41 24.62 -30.36
C SER A 131 -16.68 23.48 -31.10
N ARG A 132 -15.37 23.31 -30.87
CA ARG A 132 -14.64 22.16 -31.44
C ARG A 132 -15.11 20.84 -30.86
N ALA A 133 -15.36 20.79 -29.55
CA ALA A 133 -15.89 19.60 -28.90
C ALA A 133 -17.29 19.25 -29.42
N SER A 134 -18.19 20.22 -29.56
CA SER A 134 -19.54 19.99 -30.07
C SER A 134 -19.55 19.55 -31.53
N LYS A 135 -18.68 20.14 -32.38
CA LYS A 135 -18.48 19.69 -33.76
C LYS A 135 -17.95 18.26 -33.82
N ALA A 136 -16.92 17.92 -33.05
CA ALA A 136 -16.40 16.55 -33.01
C ALA A 136 -17.44 15.54 -32.50
N ILE A 137 -18.26 15.90 -31.51
CA ILE A 137 -19.37 15.06 -31.04
C ILE A 137 -20.41 14.87 -32.16
N GLN A 138 -20.71 15.93 -32.91
CA GLN A 138 -21.65 15.87 -34.03
C GLN A 138 -21.09 15.01 -35.17
N ASP A 139 -19.82 15.17 -35.55
CA ASP A 139 -19.18 14.36 -36.58
C ASP A 139 -19.21 12.86 -36.23
N VAL A 140 -18.96 12.52 -34.95
CA VAL A 140 -19.05 11.13 -34.47
C VAL A 140 -20.50 10.65 -34.42
N ARG A 141 -21.46 11.52 -34.10
CA ARG A 141 -22.89 11.23 -34.16
C ARG A 141 -23.35 10.94 -35.57
N ASP A 142 -22.95 11.76 -36.53
CA ASP A 142 -23.31 11.63 -37.95
C ASP A 142 -22.71 10.36 -38.56
N ARG A 143 -21.55 9.90 -38.04
CA ARG A 143 -20.95 8.59 -38.36
C ARG A 143 -21.60 7.40 -37.66
N GLY A 144 -22.56 7.62 -36.75
CA GLY A 144 -23.22 6.56 -35.99
C GLY A 144 -22.35 5.91 -34.89
N LEU A 145 -21.22 6.51 -34.52
CA LEU A 145 -20.26 5.95 -33.55
C LEU A 145 -20.38 6.58 -32.15
N LEU A 146 -21.40 7.40 -31.91
CA LEU A 146 -21.55 8.14 -30.67
C LEU A 146 -21.97 7.22 -29.53
N SER A 147 -21.02 6.92 -28.63
CA SER A 147 -21.29 6.32 -27.33
C SER A 147 -21.08 7.33 -26.20
N ALA A 148 -21.65 7.04 -25.02
CA ALA A 148 -21.46 7.89 -23.84
C ALA A 148 -19.98 8.00 -23.42
N GLN A 149 -19.17 6.98 -23.70
CA GLN A 149 -17.74 6.99 -23.42
C GLN A 149 -16.99 7.85 -24.43
N VAL A 150 -17.27 7.69 -25.73
CA VAL A 150 -16.65 8.50 -26.78
C VAL A 150 -16.98 9.98 -26.59
N LYS A 151 -18.23 10.32 -26.22
CA LYS A 151 -18.62 11.69 -25.86
C LYS A 151 -17.75 12.24 -24.73
N ARG A 152 -17.57 11.47 -23.64
CA ARG A 152 -16.73 11.86 -22.50
C ARG A 152 -15.26 12.04 -22.90
N ASP A 153 -14.73 11.17 -23.74
CA ASP A 153 -13.33 11.22 -24.18
C ASP A 153 -13.08 12.48 -25.04
N ILE A 154 -14.01 12.81 -25.93
CA ILE A 154 -13.96 14.05 -26.72
C ILE A 154 -14.04 15.29 -25.82
N GLU A 155 -14.97 15.31 -24.86
CA GLU A 155 -15.08 16.40 -23.88
C GLU A 155 -13.80 16.56 -23.05
N LEU A 156 -13.20 15.46 -22.61
CA LEU A 156 -11.93 15.47 -21.85
C LEU A 156 -10.76 15.96 -22.71
N LEU A 157 -10.68 15.56 -23.97
CA LEU A 157 -9.62 15.97 -24.89
C LEU A 157 -9.64 17.49 -25.12
N HIS A 158 -10.82 18.07 -25.34
CA HIS A 158 -10.94 19.49 -25.68
C HIS A 158 -11.12 20.43 -24.49
N MET A 159 -11.88 20.03 -23.47
CA MET A 159 -12.19 20.88 -22.32
C MET A 159 -11.31 20.58 -21.09
N GLY A 160 -10.66 19.41 -21.04
CA GLY A 160 -9.70 19.02 -19.99
C GLY A 160 -10.32 18.71 -18.62
N LYS A 161 -11.53 19.18 -18.35
CA LYS A 161 -12.37 18.86 -17.19
C LYS A 161 -13.82 18.94 -17.65
N THR A 162 -14.64 17.97 -17.29
CA THR A 162 -16.11 18.09 -17.42
C THR A 162 -16.54 19.22 -16.46
N THR A 163 -16.70 20.43 -16.98
CA THR A 163 -16.99 21.65 -16.23
C THR A 163 -18.30 21.57 -15.46
N GLU A 164 -19.20 20.66 -15.84
CA GLU A 164 -20.49 20.43 -15.19
C GLU A 164 -20.37 20.01 -13.71
N LYS A 165 -19.34 19.22 -13.36
CA LYS A 165 -19.29 18.58 -12.03
C LYS A 165 -19.04 19.54 -10.86
N LYS A 166 -18.57 20.78 -11.10
CA LYS A 166 -18.27 21.70 -9.98
C LYS A 166 -19.48 22.52 -9.53
N ARG A 167 -20.47 22.75 -10.41
CA ARG A 167 -21.72 23.44 -10.04
C ARG A 167 -22.71 22.48 -9.38
N GLU A 168 -22.84 21.25 -9.88
CA GLU A 168 -23.74 20.24 -9.29
C GLU A 168 -23.35 19.79 -7.88
N ARG A 169 -22.06 19.88 -7.52
CA ARG A 169 -21.59 19.47 -6.18
C ARG A 169 -21.77 20.53 -5.11
N ARG A 170 -22.27 21.72 -5.45
CA ARG A 170 -22.67 22.67 -4.40
C ARG A 170 -23.97 22.13 -3.81
N PRO A 171 -24.02 21.81 -2.50
CA PRO A 171 -25.30 21.48 -1.89
C PRO A 171 -26.24 22.64 -2.19
N ALA A 172 -27.44 22.33 -2.70
CA ALA A 172 -28.48 23.32 -2.91
C ALA A 172 -28.61 24.16 -1.64
N ASP A 173 -28.73 25.47 -1.81
CA ASP A 173 -28.93 26.37 -0.67
C ASP A 173 -30.13 25.86 0.12
N ARG A 174 -29.93 25.64 1.43
CA ARG A 174 -30.98 25.08 2.29
C ARG A 174 -32.05 26.13 2.63
N GLY A 175 -31.97 27.31 2.00
CA GLY A 175 -32.87 28.43 2.19
C GLY A 175 -32.70 29.07 3.57
N LEU A 176 -33.63 29.96 3.91
CA LEU A 176 -33.69 30.58 5.23
C LEU A 176 -33.99 29.51 6.28
N MET A 177 -32.97 29.14 7.06
CA MET A 177 -33.11 28.17 8.15
C MET A 177 -33.87 28.84 9.30
N ALA A 178 -35.13 28.47 9.51
CA ALA A 178 -35.87 28.87 10.71
C ALA A 178 -35.29 28.17 11.94
N ASN A 179 -34.94 28.93 12.98
CA ASN A 179 -34.42 28.39 14.23
C ASN A 179 -35.48 27.64 15.07
N THR A 180 -36.77 27.85 14.75
CA THR A 180 -37.91 27.31 15.48
C THR A 180 -38.80 26.51 14.52
N GLY A 181 -38.88 25.19 14.72
CA GLY A 181 -39.71 24.30 13.90
C GLY A 181 -39.14 23.93 12.54
N ARG A 182 -39.93 23.23 11.72
CA ARG A 182 -39.60 22.83 10.35
C ARG A 182 -40.63 23.42 9.39
N LEU A 183 -40.20 24.20 8.41
CA LEU A 183 -41.07 24.65 7.34
C LEU A 183 -41.24 23.52 6.33
N LYS A 184 -42.47 23.06 6.11
CA LYS A 184 -42.82 22.04 5.12
C LYS A 184 -44.10 22.49 4.43
N ASP A 185 -44.10 22.50 3.09
CA ASP A 185 -45.27 22.85 2.27
C ASP A 185 -45.89 24.22 2.60
N GLY A 186 -45.04 25.21 2.92
CA GLY A 186 -45.47 26.56 3.31
C GLY A 186 -46.02 26.68 4.73
N MET A 187 -46.11 25.57 5.49
CA MET A 187 -46.59 25.54 6.87
C MET A 187 -45.45 25.32 7.87
N LEU A 188 -45.41 26.14 8.91
CA LEU A 188 -44.43 26.03 9.99
C LEU A 188 -44.85 24.95 10.99
N HIS A 189 -44.16 23.81 10.98
CA HIS A 189 -44.41 22.72 11.91
C HIS A 189 -43.60 22.93 13.18
N ILE A 190 -44.27 23.29 14.27
CA ILE A 190 -43.66 23.49 15.58
C ILE A 190 -43.99 22.29 16.48
N SER A 191 -42.97 21.67 17.07
CA SER A 191 -43.19 20.56 18.02
C SER A 191 -43.85 21.07 19.30
N LYS A 192 -44.78 20.30 19.87
CA LYS A 192 -45.43 20.63 21.16
C LYS A 192 -44.44 20.98 22.27
N LYS A 193 -43.33 20.25 22.37
CA LYS A 193 -42.22 20.53 23.30
C LYS A 193 -41.62 21.94 23.18
N HIS A 194 -41.62 22.51 21.97
CA HIS A 194 -41.11 23.84 21.72
C HIS A 194 -42.14 24.90 22.12
N ILE A 195 -43.42 24.62 21.85
CA ILE A 195 -44.55 25.44 22.33
C ILE A 195 -44.55 25.48 23.87
N ASP A 196 -44.44 24.33 24.53
CA ASP A 196 -44.43 24.24 25.99
C ASP A 196 -43.22 24.96 26.63
N ARG A 197 -42.07 24.97 25.93
CA ARG A 197 -40.86 25.69 26.35
C ARG A 197 -41.06 27.21 26.25
N VAL A 198 -41.66 27.70 25.17
CA VAL A 198 -41.91 29.13 24.96
C VAL A 198 -43.01 29.62 25.90
N ASN A 199 -44.06 28.82 26.10
CA ASN A 199 -45.19 29.15 26.96
C ASN A 199 -44.90 28.97 28.46
N GLY A 200 -43.70 28.51 28.83
CA GLY A 200 -43.32 28.28 30.22
C GLY A 200 -44.12 27.17 30.93
N THR A 201 -44.93 26.41 30.20
CA THR A 201 -45.73 25.29 30.73
C THR A 201 -44.93 24.00 30.85
N ALA A 202 -43.71 23.97 30.32
CA ALA A 202 -42.74 22.94 30.63
C ALA A 202 -42.39 23.04 32.12
N ALA A 203 -43.03 22.19 32.93
CA ALA A 203 -42.70 21.98 34.33
C ALA A 203 -41.18 22.00 34.52
N ASN A 204 -40.71 22.85 35.44
CA ASN A 204 -39.32 22.94 35.87
C ASN A 204 -38.69 21.55 35.96
N GLY A 205 -37.86 21.23 34.99
CA GLY A 205 -37.49 19.84 34.75
C GLY A 205 -36.30 19.74 33.82
N SER A 206 -35.11 19.87 34.40
CA SER A 206 -33.82 19.50 33.84
C SER A 206 -33.08 20.61 33.10
N SER A 207 -32.35 21.39 33.90
CA SER A 207 -30.92 21.64 33.69
C SER A 207 -30.17 20.32 33.41
N ARG A 208 -30.41 19.71 32.25
CA ARG A 208 -29.54 18.67 31.72
C ARG A 208 -28.34 19.40 31.14
N VAL A 209 -27.33 19.54 31.99
CA VAL A 209 -25.92 19.60 31.61
C VAL A 209 -25.75 18.84 30.30
N SER A 210 -25.55 19.59 29.23
CA SER A 210 -25.15 19.03 27.96
C SER A 210 -23.79 18.38 28.18
N LYS A 211 -23.79 17.07 28.45
CA LYS A 211 -22.60 16.22 28.35
C LYS A 211 -21.95 16.54 26.99
N PRO A 212 -20.72 17.06 26.93
CA PRO A 212 -20.03 17.19 25.66
C PRO A 212 -19.89 15.77 25.09
N LYS A 213 -20.62 15.53 24.00
CA LYS A 213 -20.53 14.33 23.19
C LYS A 213 -19.05 14.14 22.86
N GLY A 214 -18.48 13.04 23.33
CA GLY A 214 -17.06 12.73 23.21
C GLY A 214 -16.57 12.94 21.78
N LYS A 215 -15.84 14.04 21.57
CA LYS A 215 -14.86 14.11 20.49
C LYS A 215 -13.68 13.27 20.96
N GLY A 216 -13.61 12.04 20.47
CA GLY A 216 -12.36 11.29 20.43
C GLY A 216 -11.32 12.13 19.71
N LYS A 217 -10.53 12.88 20.48
CA LYS A 217 -9.32 13.53 19.99
C LYS A 217 -8.22 12.48 20.07
N ASN A 218 -7.85 12.01 18.88
CA ASN A 218 -6.60 11.33 18.59
C ASN A 218 -5.47 11.89 19.44
N LYS A 219 -4.93 11.03 20.30
CA LYS A 219 -3.59 11.13 20.86
C LYS A 219 -2.63 10.93 19.69
N GLY A 220 -2.13 12.02 19.12
CA GLY A 220 -1.32 12.01 17.90
C GLY A 220 -0.30 13.12 17.85
N LYS A 221 0.82 12.88 18.55
CA LYS A 221 2.21 13.24 18.20
C LYS A 221 2.51 14.63 17.62
N SER A 222 3.26 15.41 18.42
CA SER A 222 4.54 16.06 18.09
C SER A 222 4.65 16.91 16.81
N LYS A 223 5.00 18.19 16.97
CA LYS A 223 6.38 18.67 16.72
C LYS A 223 6.48 20.14 17.13
N GLY A 224 7.34 20.39 18.11
CA GLY A 224 7.78 21.74 18.46
C GLY A 224 8.49 22.40 17.28
N LYS A 225 8.13 23.65 17.02
CA LYS A 225 8.97 24.59 16.26
C LYS A 225 9.76 25.40 17.29
N SER A 226 11.01 25.02 17.50
CA SER A 226 12.01 25.94 18.04
C SER A 226 12.32 26.98 16.96
N LYS A 227 12.10 28.25 17.30
CA LYS A 227 12.67 29.38 16.55
C LYS A 227 14.14 29.50 16.98
N GLY A 228 15.05 29.01 16.14
CA GLY A 228 16.45 29.38 16.20
C GLY A 228 16.64 30.74 15.54
N ARG A 229 16.89 31.77 16.37
CA ARG A 229 17.60 32.98 15.97
C ARG A 229 19.07 32.61 15.84
N ARG A 230 19.68 32.86 14.70
CA ARG A 230 21.06 33.30 14.50
C ARG A 230 21.17 33.84 13.09
#